data_AF-A0A7V8XHJ8-F1
#
_entry.id   AF-A0A7V8XHJ8-F1
#
_cell.length_a   1.000
_cell.length_b   1.000
_cell.length_c   1.000
_cell.angle_alpha   90.00
_cell.angle_beta   90.00
_cell.angle_gamma   90.00
#
_symmetry.space_group_name_H-M   'P 1'
#
loop_
_entity.id
_entity.type
_entity.pdbx_description
1 polymer ?
#
loop_
_entity_poly.entity_id
_entity_poly.type
_entity_poly.pdbx_seq_one_letter_code
_entity_poly.pdbx_strand_id
1 'polypeptide(L)'
;AGIRLGALRSALAPAGQRLSLDPPGDPTIGACIATRLSGPLSHRFGTPRDLVLGVTLVLGDGTVASSGGKVVKNVAGYDLGKLVCGSEGRLALVVRASLRLHPLPVARETLVVETGKAAAVVRELRRSRLEPSAVDVLHPGRVALLFEGGERGVETQLETAQALLGGRVGGDSIWDESRTRQGDASGRMRFVPRDLENLLSTLGEAIVRPSAGIAYVPHRVGGVPTAAARRLHRALKERLDPAGVLA
;
A
#
# COMPACT_ATOMS: atom_id res chain seq x y z
N ALA A 1 -3.61 18.84 6.77
CA ALA A 1 -3.66 17.39 6.45
C ALA A 1 -4.97 16.71 6.86
N GLY A 2 -5.90 17.43 7.50
CA GLY A 2 -7.16 16.86 7.99
C GLY A 2 -8.26 16.65 6.94
N ILE A 3 -8.05 17.03 5.67
CA ILE A 3 -9.02 16.74 4.61
C ILE A 3 -9.19 15.23 4.46
N ARG A 4 -10.45 14.80 4.32
CA ARG A 4 -10.83 13.40 4.04
C ARG A 4 -10.43 13.02 2.62
N LEU A 5 -10.09 11.75 2.40
CA LEU A 5 -9.66 11.28 1.09
C LEU A 5 -10.77 11.42 0.05
N GLY A 6 -12.02 11.11 0.40
CA GLY A 6 -13.19 11.28 -0.44
C GLY A 6 -13.38 12.75 -0.85
N ALA A 7 -13.32 13.67 0.11
CA ALA A 7 -13.40 15.10 -0.15
C ALA A 7 -12.26 15.59 -1.06
N LEU A 8 -11.03 15.11 -0.86
CA LEU A 8 -9.91 15.42 -1.75
C LEU A 8 -10.14 14.90 -3.17
N ARG A 9 -10.64 13.67 -3.33
CA ARG A 9 -10.95 13.09 -4.64
C ARG A 9 -11.99 13.94 -5.38
N SER A 10 -13.07 14.34 -4.71
CA SER A 10 -14.09 15.22 -5.28
C SER A 10 -13.52 16.57 -5.71
N ALA A 11 -12.59 17.14 -4.94
CA ALA A 11 -11.95 18.41 -5.28
C ALA A 11 -10.99 18.32 -6.49
N LEU A 12 -10.39 17.15 -6.73
CA LEU A 12 -9.45 16.93 -7.83
C LEU A 12 -10.12 16.47 -9.14
N ALA A 13 -11.30 15.85 -9.05
CA ALA A 13 -12.01 15.28 -10.18
C ALA A 13 -12.27 16.28 -11.34
N PRO A 14 -12.68 17.54 -11.10
CA PRO A 14 -12.89 18.51 -12.17
C PRO A 14 -11.62 18.85 -12.97
N ALA A 15 -10.45 18.69 -12.35
CA ALA A 15 -9.16 18.88 -13.01
C ALA A 15 -8.64 17.61 -13.72
N GLY A 16 -9.43 16.52 -13.75
CA GLY A 16 -9.01 15.25 -14.32
C GLY A 16 -7.87 14.58 -13.56
N GLN A 17 -7.70 14.91 -12.26
CA GLN A 17 -6.61 14.41 -11.42
C GLN A 17 -7.12 13.52 -10.29
N ARG A 18 -6.24 12.66 -9.80
CA ARG A 18 -6.44 11.86 -8.59
C ARG A 18 -5.17 11.76 -7.76
N LEU A 19 -5.35 11.58 -6.46
CA LEU A 19 -4.36 10.93 -5.62
C LEU A 19 -4.55 9.42 -5.78
N SER A 20 -3.57 8.72 -6.36
CA SER A 20 -3.61 7.26 -6.58
C SER A 20 -3.35 6.48 -5.29
N LEU A 21 -4.24 6.67 -4.33
CA LEU A 21 -4.26 6.01 -3.03
C LEU A 21 -5.70 5.60 -2.72
N ASP A 22 -5.89 4.36 -2.29
CA ASP A 22 -7.19 3.72 -2.10
C ASP A 22 -7.26 2.85 -0.83
N PRO A 23 -6.97 3.44 0.34
CA PRO A 23 -7.04 2.71 1.60
C PRO A 23 -8.48 2.31 1.93
N PRO A 24 -8.68 1.39 2.89
CA PRO A 24 -10.00 1.12 3.46
C PRO A 24 -10.64 2.36 4.08
N GLY A 25 -11.96 2.51 3.90
CA GLY A 25 -12.75 3.61 4.47
C GLY A 25 -12.44 4.98 3.86
N ASP A 26 -12.68 6.04 4.64
CA ASP A 26 -12.42 7.44 4.25
C ASP A 26 -11.52 8.16 5.29
N PRO A 27 -10.24 7.77 5.40
CA PRO A 27 -9.29 8.39 6.32
C PRO A 27 -8.92 9.81 5.89
N THR A 28 -8.37 10.60 6.83
CA THR A 28 -7.73 11.87 6.48
C THR A 28 -6.37 11.64 5.82
N ILE A 29 -5.90 12.60 5.04
CA ILE A 29 -4.56 12.53 4.43
C ILE A 29 -3.47 12.39 5.49
N GLY A 30 -3.60 13.11 6.61
CA GLY A 30 -2.69 12.97 7.75
C GLY A 30 -2.67 11.56 8.31
N ALA A 31 -3.84 10.92 8.46
CA ALA A 31 -3.93 9.53 8.92
C ALA A 31 -3.28 8.55 7.94
N CYS A 32 -3.53 8.71 6.62
CA CYS A 32 -2.87 7.90 5.59
C CYS A 32 -1.34 7.96 5.68
N ILE A 33 -0.80 9.17 5.85
CA ILE A 33 0.64 9.41 5.99
C ILE A 33 1.14 8.77 7.30
N ALA A 34 0.54 9.13 8.43
CA ALA A 34 1.00 8.71 9.75
C ALA A 34 0.96 7.18 9.94
N THR A 35 -0.04 6.50 9.39
CA THR A 35 -0.20 5.04 9.53
C THR A 35 0.36 4.25 8.34
N ARG A 36 0.89 4.95 7.33
CA ARG A 36 1.30 4.38 6.04
C ARG A 36 0.19 3.50 5.43
N LEU A 37 -1.06 3.95 5.55
CA LEU A 37 -2.23 3.20 5.07
C LEU A 37 -2.34 3.33 3.55
N SER A 38 -2.32 2.19 2.87
CA SER A 38 -2.45 2.08 1.42
C SER A 38 -3.51 1.06 1.04
N GLY A 39 -3.82 0.96 -0.25
CA GLY A 39 -4.72 -0.03 -0.80
C GLY A 39 -4.17 -0.72 -2.04
N PRO A 40 -5.04 -1.37 -2.83
CA PRO A 40 -4.68 -2.08 -4.06
C PRO A 40 -3.79 -1.29 -5.03
N LEU A 41 -4.06 0.01 -5.24
CA LEU A 41 -3.30 0.86 -6.18
C LEU A 41 -1.82 1.05 -5.78
N SER A 42 -1.44 0.67 -4.56
CA SER A 42 -0.04 0.72 -4.14
C SER A 42 0.88 -0.21 -4.93
N HIS A 43 0.32 -1.18 -5.67
CA HIS A 43 1.07 -2.01 -6.61
C HIS A 43 1.83 -1.17 -7.65
N ARG A 44 1.14 -0.24 -8.33
CA ARG A 44 1.72 0.60 -9.39
C ARG A 44 2.15 1.97 -8.90
N PHE A 45 1.39 2.57 -7.99
CA PHE A 45 1.57 3.97 -7.58
C PHE A 45 2.33 4.14 -6.26
N GLY A 46 2.63 3.04 -5.57
CA GLY A 46 3.34 3.05 -4.30
C GLY A 46 2.47 3.40 -3.09
N THR A 47 3.11 3.54 -1.94
CA THR A 47 2.48 3.82 -0.64
C THR A 47 2.40 5.33 -0.39
N PRO A 48 1.72 5.82 0.67
CA PRO A 48 1.75 7.25 1.02
C PRO A 48 3.16 7.84 1.08
N ARG A 49 4.15 7.04 1.49
CA ARG A 49 5.57 7.40 1.52
C ARG A 49 6.14 7.79 0.14
N ASP A 50 5.64 7.15 -0.92
CA ASP A 50 6.09 7.34 -2.30
C ASP A 50 5.34 8.48 -2.99
N LEU A 51 4.16 8.83 -2.46
CA LEU A 51 3.29 9.89 -2.95
C LEU A 51 3.56 11.26 -2.29
N VAL A 52 4.22 11.29 -1.14
CA VAL A 52 4.57 12.55 -0.45
C VAL A 52 5.77 13.23 -1.13
N LEU A 53 5.57 14.46 -1.57
CA LEU A 53 6.61 15.34 -2.15
C LEU A 53 7.15 16.35 -1.14
N GLY A 54 6.33 16.72 -0.16
CA GLY A 54 6.72 17.62 0.92
C GLY A 54 5.73 17.64 2.07
N VAL A 55 6.22 18.02 3.25
CA VAL A 55 5.43 18.09 4.48
C VAL A 55 5.77 19.35 5.27
N THR A 56 4.78 19.84 6.01
CA THR A 56 4.98 20.74 7.16
C THR A 56 4.51 20.00 8.40
N LEU A 57 5.36 20.01 9.42
CA LEU A 57 5.25 19.23 10.64
C LEU A 57 5.27 20.16 11.85
N VAL A 58 4.58 19.78 12.91
CA VAL A 58 4.72 20.38 14.25
C VAL A 58 5.27 19.31 15.19
N LEU A 59 6.42 19.57 15.79
CA LEU A 59 7.09 18.69 16.75
C LEU A 59 6.46 18.80 18.14
N GLY A 60 6.85 17.91 19.07
CA GLY A 60 6.30 17.88 20.43
C GLY A 60 6.59 19.13 21.27
N ASP A 61 7.64 19.88 20.94
CA ASP A 61 8.00 21.17 21.55
C ASP A 61 7.30 22.38 20.88
N GLY A 62 6.46 22.13 19.87
CA GLY A 62 5.79 23.18 19.08
C GLY A 62 6.61 23.70 17.89
N THR A 63 7.85 23.23 17.71
CA THR A 63 8.70 23.63 16.58
C THR A 63 8.03 23.25 15.25
N VAL A 64 7.92 24.22 14.34
CA VAL A 64 7.41 24.00 12.98
C VAL A 64 8.57 23.69 12.05
N ALA A 65 8.56 22.50 11.46
CA ALA A 65 9.54 22.06 10.47
C ALA A 65 8.89 21.84 9.10
N SER A 66 9.61 22.12 8.02
CA SER A 66 9.16 21.82 6.65
C SER A 66 10.25 21.10 5.88
N SER A 67 9.85 20.19 5.01
CA SER A 67 10.75 19.42 4.15
C SER A 67 10.09 19.13 2.81
N GLY A 68 10.86 19.22 1.73
CA GLY A 68 10.37 19.03 0.37
C GLY A 68 9.48 20.18 -0.10
N GLY A 69 8.68 19.93 -1.14
CA GLY A 69 7.84 20.98 -1.73
C GLY A 69 6.93 20.44 -2.83
N LYS A 70 6.60 21.29 -3.81
CA LYS A 70 5.79 20.90 -4.98
C LYS A 70 6.60 20.21 -6.07
N VAL A 71 7.93 20.23 -5.98
CA VAL A 71 8.84 19.70 -7.01
C VAL A 71 9.33 18.30 -6.64
N VAL A 72 9.51 17.46 -7.66
CA VAL A 72 9.96 16.06 -7.49
C VAL A 72 11.45 15.97 -7.10
N LYS A 73 12.29 16.88 -7.62
CA LYS A 73 13.70 16.93 -7.26
C LYS A 73 13.86 17.71 -5.97
N ASN A 74 14.23 17.01 -4.90
CA ASN A 74 14.71 17.60 -3.66
C ASN A 74 16.13 17.04 -3.40
N VAL A 75 17.13 17.92 -3.37
CA VAL A 75 18.55 17.55 -3.21
C VAL A 75 19.13 18.11 -1.90
N ALA A 76 18.29 18.74 -1.06
CA ALA A 76 18.73 19.36 0.19
C ALA A 76 18.06 18.70 1.41
N GLY A 77 18.89 18.30 2.37
CA GLY A 77 18.46 17.81 3.69
C GLY A 77 17.87 16.40 3.70
N TYR A 78 17.41 15.99 4.87
CA TYR A 78 16.73 14.71 5.07
C TYR A 78 15.28 14.79 4.61
N ASP A 79 14.78 13.69 4.02
CA ASP A 79 13.37 13.58 3.62
C ASP A 79 12.48 13.32 4.85
N LEU A 80 12.06 14.40 5.51
CA LEU A 80 11.20 14.29 6.70
C LEU A 80 9.82 13.71 6.37
N GLY A 81 9.36 13.85 5.13
CA GLY A 81 8.11 13.23 4.67
C GLY A 81 8.18 11.71 4.78
N LYS A 82 9.28 11.13 4.29
CA LYS A 82 9.55 9.70 4.42
C LYS A 82 9.76 9.25 5.87
N LEU A 83 10.31 10.11 6.72
CA LEU A 83 10.54 9.82 8.14
C LEU A 83 9.21 9.71 8.91
N VAL A 84 8.29 10.65 8.69
CA VAL A 84 7.00 10.64 9.42
C VAL A 84 5.99 9.62 8.89
N CYS A 85 6.19 9.12 7.66
CA CYS A 85 5.33 8.10 7.09
C CYS A 85 5.40 6.78 7.88
N GLY A 86 4.30 6.38 8.51
CA GLY A 86 4.24 5.20 9.37
C GLY A 86 4.71 5.46 10.81
N SER A 87 4.88 6.71 11.23
CA SER A 87 5.25 7.09 12.60
C SER A 87 4.11 6.96 13.62
N GLU A 88 2.88 6.71 13.15
CA GLU A 88 1.65 6.71 13.96
C GLU A 88 1.45 8.01 14.76
N GLY A 89 2.01 9.12 14.27
CA GLY A 89 1.93 10.43 14.92
C GLY A 89 2.89 10.63 16.10
N ARG A 90 3.77 9.65 16.39
CA ARG A 90 4.72 9.73 17.53
C ARG A 90 5.88 10.70 17.31
N LEU A 91 6.24 10.97 16.05
CA LEU A 91 7.38 11.85 15.73
C LEU A 91 6.98 13.31 15.58
N ALA A 92 5.84 13.57 14.93
CA ALA A 92 5.34 14.91 14.65
C ALA A 92 3.89 14.87 14.17
N LEU A 93 3.19 16.00 14.31
CA LEU A 93 1.89 16.23 13.69
C LEU A 93 2.07 16.74 12.26
N VAL A 94 1.51 16.03 11.27
CA VAL A 94 1.51 16.48 9.87
C VAL A 94 0.41 17.52 9.67
N VAL A 95 0.77 18.79 9.49
CA VAL A 95 -0.20 19.88 9.30
C VAL A 95 -0.44 20.21 7.83
N ARG A 96 0.58 20.05 6.96
CA ARG A 96 0.46 20.23 5.50
C ARG A 96 1.20 19.10 4.79
N ALA A 97 0.68 18.69 3.63
CA ALA A 97 1.37 17.77 2.73
C ALA A 97 1.22 18.27 1.29
N SER A 98 2.29 18.12 0.50
CA SER A 98 2.28 18.21 -0.96
C SER A 98 2.40 16.79 -1.49
N LEU A 99 1.48 16.40 -2.37
CA LEU A 99 1.34 15.02 -2.83
C LEU A 99 1.49 14.96 -4.35
N ARG A 100 2.04 13.87 -4.84
CA ARG A 100 2.07 13.53 -6.26
C ARG A 100 0.68 13.10 -6.71
N LEU A 101 0.15 13.79 -7.71
CA LEU A 101 -1.11 13.46 -8.35
C LEU A 101 -0.85 12.72 -9.67
N HIS A 102 -1.88 12.02 -10.13
CA HIS A 102 -1.90 11.31 -11.40
C HIS A 102 -3.17 11.67 -12.16
N PRO A 103 -3.19 11.58 -13.51
CA PRO A 103 -4.41 11.73 -14.27
C PRO A 103 -5.43 10.64 -13.89
N LEU A 104 -6.71 10.97 -14.00
CA LEU A 104 -7.78 9.97 -14.03
C LEU A 104 -7.62 9.10 -15.28
N PRO A 105 -7.73 7.76 -15.15
CA PRO A 105 -7.66 6.89 -16.31
C PRO A 105 -8.90 7.05 -17.18
N VAL A 106 -8.74 6.87 -18.49
CA VAL A 106 -9.84 6.93 -19.46
C VAL A 106 -10.64 5.63 -19.42
N ALA A 107 -9.95 4.50 -19.29
CA ALA A 107 -10.55 3.18 -19.16
C ALA A 107 -10.00 2.45 -17.93
N ARG A 108 -10.85 1.60 -17.33
CA ARG A 108 -10.48 0.68 -16.26
C ARG A 108 -11.17 -0.66 -16.49
N GLU A 109 -10.44 -1.75 -16.38
CA GLU A 109 -11.00 -3.10 -16.46
C GLU A 109 -10.36 -4.00 -15.41
N THR A 110 -11.15 -4.93 -14.88
CA THR A 110 -10.68 -5.88 -13.87
C THR A 110 -10.76 -7.31 -14.40
N LEU A 111 -9.68 -8.06 -14.25
CA LEU A 111 -9.65 -9.50 -14.49
C LEU A 111 -9.63 -10.25 -13.16
N VAL A 112 -10.52 -11.22 -13.00
CA VAL A 112 -10.56 -12.11 -11.83
C VAL A 112 -10.26 -13.53 -12.27
N VAL A 113 -9.20 -14.10 -11.68
CA VAL A 113 -8.79 -15.50 -11.89
C VAL A 113 -9.16 -16.30 -10.64
N GLU A 114 -10.17 -17.15 -10.77
CA GLU A 114 -10.55 -18.14 -9.76
C GLU A 114 -9.51 -19.28 -9.78
N THR A 115 -8.79 -19.50 -8.67
CA THR A 115 -7.71 -20.49 -8.62
C THR A 115 -7.38 -20.91 -7.18
N GLY A 116 -7.13 -22.21 -7.01
CA GLY A 116 -6.47 -22.75 -5.80
C GLY A 116 -4.95 -22.57 -5.78
N LYS A 117 -4.35 -22.11 -6.89
CA LYS A 117 -2.91 -21.97 -7.09
C LYS A 117 -2.51 -20.51 -7.34
N ALA A 118 -2.96 -19.60 -6.48
CA ALA A 118 -2.74 -18.16 -6.64
C ALA A 118 -1.25 -17.77 -6.79
N ALA A 119 -0.34 -18.46 -6.09
CA ALA A 119 1.10 -18.23 -6.22
C ALA A 119 1.62 -18.49 -7.64
N ALA A 120 1.08 -19.50 -8.33
CA ALA A 120 1.45 -19.79 -9.72
C ALA A 120 0.98 -18.68 -10.67
N VAL A 121 -0.27 -18.20 -10.51
CA VAL A 121 -0.81 -17.09 -11.30
C VAL A 121 0.02 -15.82 -11.12
N VAL A 122 0.36 -15.47 -9.87
CA VAL A 122 1.22 -14.32 -9.58
C VAL A 122 2.62 -14.49 -10.17
N ARG A 123 3.17 -15.71 -10.17
CA ARG A 123 4.48 -15.99 -10.78
C ARG A 123 4.45 -15.81 -12.30
N GLU A 124 3.43 -16.31 -12.98
CA GLU A 124 3.27 -16.15 -14.43
C GLU A 124 3.04 -14.67 -14.80
N LEU A 125 2.21 -13.95 -14.04
CA LEU A 125 2.05 -12.50 -14.19
C LEU A 125 3.40 -11.77 -14.11
N ARG A 126 4.24 -12.09 -13.11
CA ARG A 126 5.56 -11.46 -12.93
C ARG A 126 6.55 -11.72 -14.08
N ARG A 127 6.34 -12.78 -14.86
CA ARG A 127 7.16 -13.13 -16.03
C ARG A 127 6.64 -12.49 -17.33
N SER A 128 5.41 -11.99 -17.30
CA SER A 128 4.76 -11.34 -18.44
C SER A 128 5.20 -9.88 -18.58
N ARG A 129 4.71 -9.24 -19.65
CA ARG A 129 4.83 -7.77 -19.87
C ARG A 129 3.58 -7.01 -19.43
N LEU A 130 2.68 -7.64 -18.67
CA LEU A 130 1.48 -6.99 -18.15
C LEU A 130 1.86 -5.98 -17.07
N GLU A 131 1.18 -4.84 -17.09
CA GLU A 131 1.38 -3.71 -16.16
C GLU A 131 0.07 -3.35 -15.46
N PRO A 132 -0.48 -4.26 -14.63
CA PRO A 132 -1.68 -3.94 -13.86
C PRO A 132 -1.42 -2.77 -12.90
N SER A 133 -2.44 -1.93 -12.71
CA SER A 133 -2.46 -0.90 -11.68
C SER A 133 -2.60 -1.46 -10.26
N ALA A 134 -3.27 -2.60 -10.11
CA ALA A 134 -3.44 -3.30 -8.82
C ALA A 134 -3.39 -4.82 -8.99
N VAL A 135 -2.83 -5.50 -7.98
CA VAL A 135 -2.76 -6.97 -7.91
C VAL A 135 -2.98 -7.39 -6.47
N ASP A 136 -4.14 -7.99 -6.20
CA ASP A 136 -4.47 -8.55 -4.89
C ASP A 136 -4.80 -10.04 -5.03
N VAL A 137 -4.32 -10.83 -4.09
CA VAL A 137 -4.77 -12.21 -3.89
C VAL A 137 -5.78 -12.19 -2.75
N LEU A 138 -7.03 -12.50 -3.08
CA LEU A 138 -8.08 -12.73 -2.10
C LEU A 138 -8.03 -14.22 -1.74
N HIS A 139 -7.25 -14.53 -0.70
CA HIS A 139 -7.04 -15.91 -0.27
C HIS A 139 -8.18 -16.38 0.64
N PRO A 140 -8.68 -17.61 0.44
CA PRO A 140 -8.38 -18.52 -0.68
C PRO A 140 -9.16 -18.14 -1.96
N GLY A 141 -8.63 -18.54 -3.12
CA GLY A 141 -9.46 -18.76 -4.29
C GLY A 141 -9.42 -17.73 -5.40
N ARG A 142 -8.94 -16.49 -5.19
CA ARG A 142 -8.99 -15.46 -6.25
C ARG A 142 -7.72 -14.63 -6.36
N VAL A 143 -7.33 -14.33 -7.61
CA VAL A 143 -6.37 -13.28 -7.94
C VAL A 143 -7.08 -12.23 -8.78
N ALA A 144 -7.05 -10.98 -8.32
CA ALA A 144 -7.66 -9.84 -9.00
C ALA A 144 -6.56 -8.94 -9.59
N LEU A 145 -6.75 -8.53 -10.84
CA LEU A 145 -5.85 -7.64 -11.59
C LEU A 145 -6.65 -6.46 -12.10
N LEU A 146 -6.22 -5.23 -11.80
CA LEU A 146 -6.82 -4.01 -12.33
C LEU A 146 -5.93 -3.44 -13.42
N PHE A 147 -6.48 -3.15 -14.57
CA PHE A 147 -5.79 -2.41 -15.64
C PHE A 147 -6.40 -1.03 -15.77
N GLU A 148 -5.56 0.01 -15.79
CA GLU A 148 -5.99 1.40 -15.99
C GLU A 148 -5.09 2.11 -17.00
N GLY A 149 -5.71 2.87 -17.90
CA GLY A 149 -5.01 3.58 -18.95
C GLY A 149 -5.95 4.17 -20.01
N GLY A 150 -5.48 4.20 -21.26
CA GLY A 150 -6.34 4.45 -22.42
C GLY A 150 -7.06 3.18 -22.86
N GLU A 151 -8.21 3.32 -23.52
CA GLU A 151 -9.11 2.23 -23.93
C GLU A 151 -8.37 1.06 -24.59
N ARG A 152 -7.68 1.31 -25.72
CA ARG A 152 -6.92 0.28 -26.45
C ARG A 152 -5.85 -0.42 -25.60
N GLY A 153 -5.19 0.34 -24.72
CA GLY A 153 -4.13 -0.20 -23.86
C GLY A 153 -4.68 -1.11 -22.78
N VAL A 154 -5.86 -0.79 -22.25
CA VAL A 154 -6.57 -1.63 -21.28
C VAL A 154 -7.10 -2.89 -21.96
N GLU A 155 -7.74 -2.75 -23.13
CA GLU A 155 -8.25 -3.87 -23.93
C GLU A 155 -7.14 -4.87 -24.27
N THR A 156 -6.02 -4.40 -24.84
CA THR A 156 -4.88 -5.27 -25.19
C THR A 156 -4.30 -6.01 -23.98
N GLN A 157 -4.17 -5.31 -22.84
CA GLN A 157 -3.67 -5.95 -21.61
C GLN A 157 -4.66 -6.97 -21.06
N LEU A 158 -5.95 -6.69 -21.12
CA LEU A 158 -7.00 -7.59 -20.66
C LEU A 158 -7.04 -8.88 -21.48
N GLU A 159 -7.03 -8.77 -22.81
CA GLU A 159 -6.98 -9.92 -23.73
C GLU A 159 -5.72 -10.77 -23.50
N THR A 160 -4.57 -10.11 -23.39
CA THR A 160 -3.29 -10.80 -23.11
C THR A 160 -3.32 -11.51 -21.76
N ALA A 161 -3.88 -10.87 -20.73
CA ALA A 161 -3.99 -11.44 -19.40
C ALA A 161 -4.97 -12.62 -19.37
N GLN A 162 -6.10 -12.54 -20.09
CA GLN A 162 -7.05 -13.64 -20.24
C GLN A 162 -6.42 -14.83 -20.96
N ALA A 163 -5.69 -14.60 -22.05
CA ALA A 163 -5.01 -15.66 -22.78
C ALA A 163 -3.92 -16.35 -21.94
N LEU A 164 -3.20 -15.58 -21.11
CA LEU A 164 -2.08 -16.10 -20.31
C LEU A 164 -2.53 -16.76 -19.00
N LEU A 165 -3.49 -16.15 -18.29
CA LEU A 165 -3.85 -16.51 -16.91
C LEU A 165 -5.25 -17.11 -16.80
N GLY A 166 -6.06 -17.03 -17.86
CA GLY A 166 -7.49 -17.32 -17.82
C GLY A 166 -8.26 -16.25 -17.05
N GLY A 167 -9.39 -16.66 -16.46
CA GLY A 167 -10.25 -15.78 -15.67
C GLY A 167 -11.32 -15.06 -16.48
N ARG A 168 -12.11 -14.26 -15.77
CA ARG A 168 -13.26 -13.52 -16.32
C ARG A 168 -13.14 -12.04 -16.01
N VAL A 169 -13.67 -11.21 -16.89
CA VAL A 169 -13.83 -9.78 -16.62
C VAL A 169 -14.76 -9.65 -15.41
N GLY A 170 -14.30 -8.93 -14.40
CA GLY A 170 -14.99 -8.70 -13.14
C GLY A 170 -15.37 -7.24 -12.99
N GLY A 171 -16.36 -6.99 -12.13
CA GLY A 171 -16.72 -5.64 -11.75
C GLY A 171 -15.84 -5.09 -10.62
N ASP A 172 -16.11 -3.84 -10.26
CA ASP A 172 -15.34 -3.10 -9.28
C ASP A 172 -15.51 -3.56 -7.83
N SER A 173 -16.56 -4.34 -7.57
CA SER A 173 -16.93 -4.84 -6.23
C SER A 173 -15.82 -5.68 -5.58
N ILE A 174 -14.97 -6.34 -6.37
CA ILE A 174 -13.83 -7.11 -5.85
C ILE A 174 -12.82 -6.21 -5.11
N TRP A 175 -12.68 -4.96 -5.55
CA TRP A 175 -11.77 -4.01 -4.91
C TRP A 175 -12.37 -3.40 -3.65
N ASP A 176 -13.70 -3.27 -3.58
CA ASP A 176 -14.40 -2.94 -2.34
C ASP A 176 -14.29 -4.08 -1.32
N GLU A 177 -14.44 -5.34 -1.77
CA GLU A 177 -14.20 -6.53 -0.93
C GLU A 177 -12.76 -6.54 -0.39
N SER A 178 -11.77 -6.34 -1.26
CA SER A 178 -10.36 -6.30 -0.85
C SER A 178 -10.10 -5.21 0.20
N ARG A 179 -10.58 -3.98 -0.03
CA ARG A 179 -10.44 -2.88 0.94
C ARG A 179 -11.15 -3.16 2.25
N THR A 180 -12.36 -3.72 2.21
CA THR A 180 -13.13 -4.04 3.41
C THR A 180 -12.40 -5.09 4.25
N ARG A 181 -11.99 -6.20 3.63
CA ARG A 181 -11.21 -7.25 4.31
C ARG A 181 -9.86 -6.76 4.83
N GLN A 182 -9.22 -5.81 4.14
CA GLN A 182 -8.03 -5.14 4.69
C GLN A 182 -8.38 -4.28 5.92
N GLY A 183 -9.49 -3.54 5.89
CA GLY A 183 -9.95 -2.70 6.99
C GLY A 183 -10.31 -3.51 8.24
N ASP A 184 -10.90 -4.68 8.05
CA ASP A 184 -11.30 -5.61 9.12
C ASP A 184 -10.14 -6.48 9.63
N ALA A 185 -8.99 -6.46 8.95
CA ALA A 185 -7.84 -7.25 9.32
C ALA A 185 -7.29 -6.84 10.69
N SER A 186 -7.18 -7.81 11.60
CA SER A 186 -6.58 -7.60 12.93
C SER A 186 -5.06 -7.71 12.94
N GLY A 187 -4.44 -8.16 11.84
CA GLY A 187 -3.01 -8.35 11.75
C GLY A 187 -2.43 -8.17 10.35
N ARG A 188 -1.13 -7.89 10.31
CA ARG A 188 -0.38 -7.69 9.06
C ARG A 188 0.94 -8.46 9.11
N MET A 189 1.15 -9.35 8.15
CA MET A 189 2.38 -10.14 7.99
C MET A 189 3.20 -9.57 6.83
N ARG A 190 4.53 -9.59 6.97
CA ARG A 190 5.46 -9.35 5.86
C ARG A 190 6.06 -10.66 5.39
N PHE A 191 6.30 -10.75 4.09
CA PHE A 191 6.94 -11.91 3.47
C PHE A 191 7.77 -11.47 2.26
N VAL A 192 8.73 -12.30 1.88
CA VAL A 192 9.48 -12.09 0.64
C VAL A 192 8.63 -12.63 -0.52
N PRO A 193 8.47 -11.92 -1.65
CA PRO A 193 7.59 -12.35 -2.74
C PRO A 193 7.83 -13.79 -3.25
N ARG A 194 9.05 -14.32 -3.11
CA ARG A 194 9.37 -15.71 -3.48
C ARG A 194 8.72 -16.77 -2.59
N ASP A 195 8.34 -16.41 -1.37
CA ASP A 195 7.77 -17.30 -0.35
C ASP A 195 6.23 -17.27 -0.37
N LEU A 196 5.62 -16.64 -1.37
CA LEU A 196 4.16 -16.48 -1.47
C LEU A 196 3.44 -17.83 -1.35
N GLU A 197 3.92 -18.87 -2.02
CA GLU A 197 3.30 -20.19 -2.00
C GLU A 197 3.31 -20.80 -0.59
N ASN A 198 4.45 -20.74 0.09
CA ASN A 198 4.57 -21.20 1.47
C ASN A 198 3.66 -20.40 2.41
N LEU A 199 3.64 -19.07 2.27
CA LEU A 199 2.75 -18.22 3.06
C LEU A 199 1.28 -18.63 2.89
N LEU A 200 0.79 -18.71 1.64
CA LEU A 200 -0.60 -19.05 1.36
C LEU A 200 -0.99 -20.43 1.91
N SER A 201 -0.06 -21.39 1.96
CA SER A 201 -0.30 -22.72 2.55
C SER A 201 -0.56 -22.69 4.07
N THR A 202 -0.07 -21.65 4.75
CA THR A 202 -0.24 -21.48 6.21
C THR A 202 -1.44 -20.62 6.60
N LEU A 203 -2.03 -19.92 5.62
CA LEU A 203 -3.12 -18.98 5.86
C LEU A 203 -4.47 -19.65 5.61
N GLY A 204 -5.43 -19.43 6.50
CA GLY A 204 -6.83 -19.76 6.24
C GLY A 204 -7.46 -18.73 5.30
N GLU A 205 -7.43 -17.46 5.71
CA GLU A 205 -8.06 -16.35 5.00
C GLU A 205 -7.15 -15.11 5.04
N ALA A 206 -6.96 -14.44 3.90
CA ALA A 206 -6.14 -13.22 3.84
C ALA A 206 -6.38 -12.37 2.59
N ILE A 207 -6.08 -11.09 2.69
CA ILE A 207 -5.79 -10.23 1.53
C ILE A 207 -4.29 -10.11 1.40
N VAL A 208 -3.73 -10.60 0.30
CA VAL A 208 -2.28 -10.56 0.06
C VAL A 208 -1.97 -9.62 -1.10
N ARG A 209 -0.98 -8.76 -0.90
CA ARG A 209 -0.42 -7.86 -1.91
C ARG A 209 0.96 -8.34 -2.29
N PRO A 210 1.10 -9.17 -3.35
CA PRO A 210 2.33 -9.89 -3.62
C PRO A 210 3.53 -8.97 -3.88
N SER A 211 3.33 -7.89 -4.64
CA SER A 211 4.40 -6.94 -4.94
C SER A 211 4.87 -6.14 -3.74
N ALA A 212 3.97 -5.88 -2.78
CA ALA A 212 4.32 -5.19 -1.54
C ALA A 212 4.92 -6.14 -0.49
N GLY A 213 4.79 -7.45 -0.67
CA GLY A 213 5.22 -8.46 0.32
C GLY A 213 4.43 -8.35 1.62
N ILE A 214 3.13 -8.04 1.54
CA ILE A 214 2.26 -7.85 2.71
C ILE A 214 1.02 -8.74 2.60
N ALA A 215 0.66 -9.39 3.71
CA ALA A 215 -0.62 -10.07 3.90
C ALA A 215 -1.38 -9.47 5.07
N TYR A 216 -2.66 -9.18 4.88
CA TYR A 216 -3.61 -8.74 5.89
C TYR A 216 -4.46 -9.93 6.30
N VAL A 217 -4.47 -10.23 7.60
CA VAL A 217 -5.08 -11.43 8.16
C VAL A 217 -6.11 -11.07 9.23
N PRO A 218 -7.19 -11.86 9.39
CA PRO A 218 -8.29 -11.53 10.31
C PRO A 218 -7.92 -11.73 11.79
N HIS A 219 -6.76 -12.31 12.09
CA HIS A 219 -6.26 -12.53 13.45
C HIS A 219 -5.07 -11.63 13.75
N ARG A 220 -4.85 -11.30 15.02
CA ARG A 220 -3.67 -10.53 15.43
C ARG A 220 -2.41 -11.33 15.14
N VAL A 221 -1.48 -10.72 14.40
CA VAL A 221 -0.15 -11.27 14.20
C VAL A 221 0.68 -10.88 15.43
N GLY A 222 0.62 -11.71 16.46
CA GLY A 222 1.43 -11.60 17.66
C GLY A 222 2.20 -12.90 17.85
N GLY A 223 3.52 -12.85 17.64
CA GLY A 223 4.43 -13.92 18.02
C GLY A 223 5.29 -13.45 19.18
N VAL A 224 5.59 -14.37 20.11
CA VAL A 224 6.75 -14.20 21.01
C VAL A 224 7.95 -13.87 20.12
N PRO A 225 8.68 -12.76 20.33
CA PRO A 225 9.80 -12.42 19.47
C PRO A 225 10.75 -13.61 19.41
N THR A 226 11.19 -13.99 18.21
CA THR A 226 12.09 -15.14 18.03
C THR A 226 13.30 -14.96 18.95
N ALA A 227 13.95 -16.07 19.34
CA ALA A 227 15.15 -15.97 20.17
C ALA A 227 16.20 -15.02 19.56
N ALA A 228 16.31 -15.00 18.22
CA ALA A 228 17.13 -14.04 17.47
C ALA A 228 16.65 -12.59 17.64
N ALA A 229 15.35 -12.31 17.48
CA ALA A 229 14.80 -10.97 17.69
C ALA A 229 14.97 -10.48 19.14
N ARG A 230 14.82 -11.36 20.14
CA ARG A 230 15.08 -11.03 21.56
C ARG A 230 16.54 -10.72 21.82
N ARG A 231 17.46 -11.52 21.25
CA ARG A 231 18.92 -11.27 21.35
C ARG A 231 19.30 -9.94 20.70
N LEU A 232 18.79 -9.67 19.50
CA LEU A 232 19.03 -8.40 18.82
C LEU A 232 18.47 -7.22 19.62
N HIS A 233 17.24 -7.32 20.12
CA HIS A 233 16.64 -6.29 20.95
C HIS A 233 17.46 -6.00 22.20
N ARG A 234 17.95 -7.04 22.89
CA ARG A 234 18.83 -6.90 24.04
C ARG A 234 20.15 -6.21 23.68
N ALA A 235 20.83 -6.68 22.63
CA ALA A 235 22.09 -6.10 22.18
C ALA A 235 21.93 -4.63 21.75
N LEU A 236 20.80 -4.28 21.13
CA LEU A 236 20.48 -2.89 20.79
C LEU A 236 20.25 -2.04 22.03
N LYS A 237 19.50 -2.52 23.04
CA LYS A 237 19.33 -1.82 24.30
C LYS A 237 20.66 -1.60 25.02
N GLU A 238 21.47 -2.64 25.17
CA GLU A 238 22.78 -2.54 25.84
C GLU A 238 23.71 -1.53 25.15
N ARG A 239 23.67 -1.45 23.81
CA ARG A 239 24.60 -0.61 23.05
C ARG A 239 24.11 0.82 22.81
N LEU A 240 22.80 1.01 22.63
CA LEU A 240 22.22 2.29 22.20
C LEU A 240 21.36 2.95 23.27
N ASP A 241 20.98 2.22 24.31
CA ASP A 241 20.23 2.73 25.45
C ASP A 241 20.75 2.18 26.79
N PRO A 242 22.06 2.33 27.09
CA PRO A 242 22.63 1.80 28.33
C PRO A 242 22.03 2.44 29.60
N ALA A 243 21.41 3.61 29.47
CA ALA A 243 20.77 4.34 30.56
C ALA A 243 19.24 4.12 30.66
N GLY A 244 18.63 3.35 29.75
CA GLY A 244 17.20 3.03 29.80
C GLY A 244 16.27 4.22 29.50
N VAL A 245 16.74 5.20 28.73
CA VAL A 245 16.02 6.43 28.38
C VAL A 245 15.02 6.18 27.24
N LEU A 246 15.28 5.20 26.37
CA LEU A 246 14.42 4.83 25.25
C LEU A 246 13.42 3.75 25.70
N ALA A 247 12.46 4.15 26.55
CA ALA A 247 11.33 3.31 26.98
C ALA A 247 10.07 3.60 26.16
#